data_AF-A0A7V5Q0H2-F1
#
_entry.id   AF-A0A7V5Q0H2-F1
#
_cell.length_a   1.000
_cell.length_b   1.000
_cell.length_c   1.000
_cell.angle_alpha   90.00
_cell.angle_beta   90.00
_cell.angle_gamma   90.00
#
_symmetry.space_group_name_H-M   'P 1'
#
loop_
_entity.id
_entity.type
_entity.pdbx_description
1 polymer ?
#
loop_
_entity_poly.entity_id
_entity_poly.type
_entity_poly.pdbx_seq_one_letter_code
_entity_poly.pdbx_strand_id
1 'polypeptide(L)' 'MTVTQEELDAFYRFASDRLRSEGQPLSLDDLLIEWESRRDREDVNAAIREGLADVEAGRHRPAAEVMEELGKKHGLLTE' A
#
# COMPACT_ATOMS: atom_id res chain seq x y z
N MET A 1 -2.21 7.61 -14.41
CA MET A 1 -0.94 7.88 -13.71
C MET A 1 0.04 8.45 -14.72
N THR A 2 0.53 9.66 -14.47
CA THR A 2 1.55 10.27 -15.32
C THR A 2 2.89 9.78 -14.80
N VAL A 3 3.60 8.95 -15.56
CA VAL A 3 4.94 8.50 -15.20
C VAL A 3 5.94 9.56 -15.62
N THR A 4 6.79 9.99 -14.70
CA THR A 4 7.88 10.93 -15.01
C THR A 4 9.09 10.20 -15.57
N GLN A 5 9.95 10.91 -16.31
CA GLN A 5 11.22 10.33 -16.78
C GLN A 5 12.08 9.84 -15.62
N GLU A 6 12.08 10.57 -14.50
CA GLU A 6 12.79 10.21 -13.29
C GLU A 6 12.31 8.87 -12.69
N GLU A 7 11.00 8.64 -12.67
CA GLU A 7 10.42 7.38 -12.20
C GLU A 7 10.78 6.21 -13.12
N LEU A 8 10.79 6.44 -14.44
CA LEU A 8 11.22 5.43 -15.40
C LEU A 8 12.70 5.07 -15.22
N ASP A 9 13.57 6.07 -15.02
CA ASP A 9 14.99 5.87 -14.78
C ASP A 9 15.25 5.18 -13.43
N ALA A 10 14.42 5.44 -12.42
CA ALA A 10 14.48 4.77 -11.12
C ALA A 10 14.08 3.28 -11.25
N PHE A 11 12.98 3.00 -11.96
CA PHE A 11 12.54 1.62 -12.23
C PHE A 11 13.59 0.85 -13.04
N TYR A 12 14.17 1.46 -14.08
CA TYR A 12 15.20 0.83 -14.90
C TYR A 12 16.43 0.43 -14.08
N ARG A 13 16.89 1.31 -13.18
CA ARG A 13 18.01 1.01 -12.26
C ARG A 13 17.67 -0.16 -11.35
N PHE A 14 16.51 -0.12 -10.72
CA PHE A 14 16.02 -1.21 -9.87
C PHE A 14 15.97 -2.56 -10.62
N ALA A 15 15.29 -2.59 -11.77
CA ALA A 15 15.14 -3.81 -12.57
C ALA A 15 16.50 -4.36 -13.01
N SER A 16 17.41 -3.47 -13.44
CA SER A 16 18.76 -3.85 -13.83
C SER A 16 19.56 -4.47 -12.69
N ASP A 17 19.50 -3.88 -11.49
CA ASP A 17 20.18 -4.40 -10.31
C ASP A 17 19.58 -5.75 -9.88
N ARG A 18 18.24 -5.86 -9.88
CA ARG A 18 17.50 -7.07 -9.51
C ARG A 18 17.85 -8.25 -10.40
N LEU A 19 17.92 -8.03 -11.72
CA LEU A 19 18.26 -9.05 -12.71
C LEU A 19 19.74 -9.48 -12.62
N ARG A 20 20.64 -8.57 -12.21
CA ARG A 20 22.06 -8.88 -12.00
C ARG A 20 22.32 -9.66 -10.71
N SER A 21 21.56 -9.39 -9.65
CA SER A 21 21.84 -9.92 -8.31
C SER A 21 21.31 -11.33 -8.06
N GLU A 22 20.15 -11.71 -8.61
CA GLU A 22 19.49 -12.96 -8.17
C GLU A 22 19.43 -14.08 -9.21
N GLY A 23 19.89 -13.86 -10.44
CA GLY A 23 20.07 -14.92 -11.46
C GLY A 23 18.79 -15.66 -11.87
N GLN A 24 17.65 -15.37 -11.25
CA GLN A 24 16.35 -15.91 -11.61
C GLN A 24 15.69 -14.99 -12.65
N PRO A 25 15.17 -15.55 -13.75
CA PRO A 25 14.39 -14.78 -14.70
C PRO A 25 13.06 -14.37 -14.03
N LEU A 26 12.91 -13.08 -13.76
CA LEU A 26 11.65 -12.46 -13.37
C LEU A 26 10.98 -11.88 -14.61
N SER A 27 9.65 -11.92 -14.66
CA SER A 27 8.91 -11.21 -15.70
C SER A 27 8.97 -9.70 -15.44
N LEU A 28 8.64 -8.90 -16.47
CA LEU A 28 8.53 -7.46 -16.32
C LEU A 28 7.45 -7.08 -15.30
N ASP A 29 6.35 -7.83 -15.28
CA ASP A 29 5.24 -7.62 -14.34
C ASP A 29 5.68 -7.88 -12.89
N ASP A 30 6.44 -8.95 -12.65
CA ASP A 30 6.98 -9.25 -11.32
C ASP A 30 7.92 -8.14 -10.82
N LEU A 31 8.76 -7.61 -11.71
CA LEU A 31 9.66 -6.49 -11.39
C LEU A 31 8.87 -5.23 -11.06
N LEU A 32 7.80 -4.94 -11.79
CA LEU A 32 6.94 -3.79 -11.53
C LEU A 32 6.23 -3.91 -10.18
N ILE A 33 5.65 -5.09 -9.89
CA ILE A 33 4.99 -5.38 -8.61
C ILE A 33 5.97 -5.24 -7.44
N GLU A 34 7.18 -5.79 -7.57
CA GLU A 34 8.18 -5.69 -6.51
C GLU A 34 8.65 -4.24 -6.31
N TRP A 35 8.83 -3.49 -7.39
CA TRP A 35 9.20 -2.08 -7.34
C TRP A 35 8.14 -1.25 -6.61
N GLU A 36 6.87 -1.39 -6.99
CA GLU A 36 5.76 -0.69 -6.34
C GLU A 36 5.65 -1.07 -4.86
N SER A 37 5.71 -2.38 -4.55
CA SER A 37 5.69 -2.87 -3.18
C SER A 37 6.82 -2.28 -2.31
N ARG A 38 8.02 -2.11 -2.87
CA ARG A 38 9.15 -1.48 -2.16
C ARG A 38 8.95 0.02 -1.95
N ARG A 39 8.41 0.74 -2.94
CA ARG A 39 8.12 2.18 -2.82
C ARG A 39 7.11 2.47 -1.73
N ASP A 40 6.04 1.68 -1.69
CA ASP A 40 4.94 1.89 -0.74
C ASP A 40 5.27 1.37 0.66
N ARG A 41 6.37 0.62 0.81
CA ARG A 41 6.67 -0.10 2.06
C ARG A 41 6.82 0.81 3.26
N GLU A 42 7.47 1.96 3.11
CA GLU A 42 7.67 2.88 4.22
C GLU A 42 6.36 3.53 4.66
N ASP A 43 5.54 3.97 3.70
CA ASP A 43 4.24 4.60 3.96
C ASP A 43 3.25 3.60 4.56
N VAL A 44 3.18 2.38 4.02
CA VAL A 44 2.36 1.29 4.57
C VAL A 44 2.80 0.96 6.00
N ASN A 45 4.11 0.85 6.25
CA ASN A 45 4.61 0.59 7.60
C ASN A 45 4.35 1.77 8.55
N ALA A 46 4.39 3.01 8.06
CA ALA A 46 4.05 4.18 8.85
C ALA A 46 2.57 4.14 9.26
N ALA A 47 1.66 3.88 8.32
CA ALA A 47 0.23 3.75 8.57
C ALA A 47 -0.10 2.62 9.55
N ILE A 48 0.57 1.47 9.43
CA ILE A 48 0.42 0.34 10.38
C ILE A 48 0.84 0.75 11.80
N ARG A 49 1.99 1.43 11.95
CA ARG A 49 2.48 1.88 13.25
C ARG A 49 1.55 2.91 13.89
N GLU A 50 1.03 3.84 13.09
CA GLU A 50 0.04 4.82 13.54
C GLU A 50 -1.23 4.13 14.04
N GLY A 51 -1.80 3.21 13.25
CA GLY A 51 -2.99 2.45 13.66
C GLY A 51 -2.77 1.61 14.92
N LEU A 52 -1.59 1.03 15.09
CA LEU A 52 -1.25 0.30 16.33
C LEU A 52 -1.22 1.24 17.54
N ALA A 53 -0.60 2.41 17.40
CA ALA A 53 -0.56 3.42 18.46
C ALA A 53 -1.96 3.96 18.83
N ASP A 54 -2.87 4.04 17.85
CA ASP A 54 -4.27 4.36 18.09
C ASP A 54 -4.98 3.28 18.91
N VAL A 55 -4.76 2.01 18.56
CA VAL A 55 -5.33 0.88 19.31
C VAL A 55 -4.82 0.86 20.75
N GLU A 56 -3.51 0.99 20.95
CA GLU A 56 -2.89 1.01 22.29
C GLU A 56 -3.38 2.18 23.16
N ALA A 57 -3.67 3.33 22.54
CA ALA A 57 -4.23 4.50 23.22
C ALA A 57 -5.75 4.45 23.40
N GLY A 58 -6.42 3.36 23.00
CA GLY A 58 -7.88 3.24 23.08
C GLY A 58 -8.64 4.09 22.07
N ARG A 59 -7.97 4.65 21.05
CA ARG A 59 -8.58 5.41 19.95
C ARG A 59 -9.14 4.49 18.87
N HIS A 60 -9.95 3.52 19.26
CA HIS A 60 -10.60 2.59 18.35
C HIS A 60 -12.09 2.49 18.66
N ARG A 61 -12.88 2.00 17.70
CA ARG A 61 -14.32 1.76 17.85
C ARG A 61 -14.69 0.38 17.31
N PRO A 62 -15.73 -0.28 17.84
CA PRO A 62 -16.22 -1.52 17.27
C PRO A 62 -16.64 -1.36 15.82
N ALA A 63 -16.17 -2.25 14.95
CA ALA A 63 -16.44 -2.16 13.51
C ALA A 63 -17.94 -2.21 13.19
N ALA A 64 -18.73 -2.98 13.95
CA ALA A 64 -20.17 -3.10 13.76
C ALA A 64 -20.90 -1.75 13.89
N GLU A 65 -20.55 -0.96 14.91
CA GLU A 65 -21.13 0.37 15.14
C GLU A 65 -20.79 1.33 13.99
N VAL A 66 -19.53 1.34 13.56
CA VAL A 66 -19.06 2.20 12.46
C VAL A 66 -19.75 1.83 11.14
N MET A 67 -19.91 0.53 10.86
CA MET A 67 -20.56 0.06 9.64
C MET A 67 -22.05 0.41 9.62
N GLU A 68 -22.74 0.29 10.75
CA GLU A 68 -24.14 0.71 10.88
C GLU A 68 -24.31 2.22 10.66
N GLU A 69 -23.46 3.04 11.30
CA GLU A 69 -23.45 4.50 11.13
C GLU A 69 -23.20 4.91 9.68
N LEU A 70 -22.20 4.31 9.03
CA LEU A 70 -21.89 4.57 7.62
C LEU A 70 -23.03 4.13 6.70
N GLY A 71 -23.63 2.97 6.96
CA GLY A 71 -24.77 2.48 6.21
C GLY A 71 -25.97 3.43 6.28
N LYS A 72 -26.30 3.93 7.47
CA LYS A 72 -27.35 4.95 7.66
C LYS A 72 -26.99 6.27 6.98
N LYS A 73 -25.77 6.76 7.16
CA LYS A 73 -25.28 8.02 6.58
C LYS A 73 -25.38 8.03 5.05
N HIS A 74 -25.14 6.89 4.41
CA HIS A 74 -25.14 6.76 2.95
C HIS A 74 -26.41 6.13 2.39
N GLY A 75 -27.45 5.90 3.21
CA GLY A 75 -28.73 5.34 2.77
C GLY A 75 -28.64 3.87 2.30
N LEU A 76 -27.58 3.16 2.69
CA LEU A 76 -27.39 1.72 2.41
C LEU A 76 -28.12 0.84 3.43
N LEU A 77 -28.49 1.42 4.58
CA LEU A 77 -29.36 0.82 5.59
C LEU A 77 -30.50 1.79 5.86
N THR A 78 -31.72 1.37 5.55
CA THR A 78 -32.96 2.02 6.02
C THR A 78 -33.27 1.54 7.44
N GLU A 79 -33.75 2.47 8.28
CA GLU A 79 -34.14 2.25 9.69
C GLU A 79 -34.94 0.96 9.95
#